data_AF-A0A820XC18-F1
#
_entry.id   AF-A0A820XC18-F1
#
_cell.length_a   1.000
_cell.length_b   1.000
_cell.length_c   1.000
_cell.angle_alpha   90.00
_cell.angle_beta   90.00
_cell.angle_gamma   90.00
#
_symmetry.space_group_name_H-M   'P 1'
#
loop_
_entity.id
_entity.type
_entity.pdbx_description
1 polymer ?
#
loop_
_entity_poly.entity_id
_entity_poly.type
_entity_poly.pdbx_seq_one_letter_code
_entity_poly.pdbx_strand_id
1 'polypeptide(L)'
;DLIQKHSFKQWHGKEKSLYFFDDEFYTDVKTLNDQENGGVAVVLGRKVVDLDLKKSIAKLDNDWEVSFEKCLIATGGQPKTLKIFQDVSNHLKSE
;
A
#
# COMPACT_ATOMS: atom_id res chain seq x y z
N ASP A 1 -18.82 -3.94 17.62
CA ASP A 1 -17.67 -4.09 18.54
C ASP A 1 -16.83 -5.36 18.43
N LEU A 2 -16.69 -5.96 17.24
CA LEU A 2 -15.54 -6.81 16.86
C LEU A 2 -14.85 -6.30 15.57
N ILE A 3 -15.42 -5.27 14.95
CA ILE A 3 -14.90 -4.60 13.74
C ILE A 3 -13.84 -3.53 14.11
N GLN A 4 -13.72 -3.16 15.39
CA GLN A 4 -12.85 -2.04 15.81
C GLN A 4 -11.40 -2.41 16.14
N LYS A 5 -11.04 -3.70 16.16
CA LYS A 5 -9.64 -4.10 16.39
C LYS A 5 -9.27 -5.15 15.36
N HIS A 6 -8.40 -4.80 14.41
CA HIS A 6 -7.87 -5.72 13.40
C HIS A 6 -6.87 -6.70 14.05
N SER A 7 -7.35 -7.48 15.01
CA SER A 7 -6.62 -8.51 15.75
C SER A 7 -7.32 -9.85 15.64
N PHE A 8 -6.55 -10.92 15.83
CA PHE A 8 -7.05 -12.29 15.77
C PHE A 8 -6.42 -13.14 16.87
N LYS A 9 -7.12 -14.22 17.26
CA LYS A 9 -6.55 -15.24 18.14
C LYS A 9 -5.81 -16.29 17.32
N GLN A 10 -4.56 -16.53 17.69
CA GLN A 10 -3.76 -17.62 17.14
C GLN A 10 -4.28 -18.98 17.66
N TRP A 11 -3.82 -20.07 17.03
CA TRP A 11 -4.16 -21.45 17.42
C TRP A 11 -3.94 -21.75 18.90
N HIS A 12 -2.93 -21.13 19.52
CA HIS A 12 -2.59 -21.29 20.95
C HIS A 12 -3.36 -20.31 21.86
N GLY A 13 -4.38 -19.64 21.36
CA GLY A 13 -5.24 -18.71 22.12
C GLY A 13 -4.70 -17.30 22.32
N LYS A 14 -3.42 -17.03 22.00
CA LYS A 14 -2.82 -15.69 22.10
C LYS A 14 -3.37 -14.75 21.03
N GLU A 15 -3.67 -13.51 21.41
CA GLU A 15 -4.09 -12.46 20.48
C GLU A 15 -2.89 -11.87 19.73
N LYS A 16 -3.08 -11.49 18.45
CA LYS A 16 -2.08 -10.83 17.63
C LYS A 16 -2.74 -9.81 16.69
N SER A 17 -2.06 -8.68 16.48
CA SER A 17 -2.45 -7.68 15.49
C SER A 17 -2.24 -8.22 14.07
N LEU A 18 -3.12 -7.81 13.15
CA LEU A 18 -2.93 -8.03 11.72
C LEU A 18 -1.82 -7.14 11.16
N TYR A 19 -1.59 -5.97 11.75
CA TYR A 19 -0.53 -5.04 11.34
C TYR A 19 0.84 -5.51 11.81
N PHE A 20 1.88 -5.13 11.06
CA PHE A 20 3.27 -5.47 11.40
C PHE A 20 3.78 -4.67 12.60
N PHE A 21 3.47 -3.37 12.64
CA PHE A 21 3.82 -2.44 13.70
C PHE A 21 2.61 -1.56 14.04
N ASP A 22 2.63 -0.98 15.23
CA ASP A 22 1.62 0.02 15.61
C ASP A 22 1.87 1.35 14.89
N ASP A 23 0.83 2.17 14.72
CA ASP A 23 0.90 3.41 13.94
C ASP A 23 1.93 4.41 14.48
N GLU A 24 2.19 4.38 15.80
CA GLU A 24 3.18 5.23 16.49
C GLU A 24 4.62 5.01 16.01
N PHE A 25 4.91 3.88 15.35
CA PHE A 25 6.25 3.60 14.80
C PHE A 25 6.48 4.27 13.43
N TYR A 26 5.46 4.88 12.82
CA TYR A 26 5.58 5.56 11.54
C TYR A 26 5.63 7.08 11.71
N THR A 27 6.38 7.74 10.83
CA THR A 27 6.47 9.20 10.75
C THR A 27 5.41 9.74 9.80
N ASP A 28 4.86 10.92 10.09
CA ASP A 28 4.03 11.64 9.13
C ASP A 28 4.84 11.94 7.86
N VAL A 29 4.25 11.64 6.70
CA VAL A 29 4.85 11.86 5.37
C VAL A 29 5.31 13.31 5.19
N LYS A 30 4.57 14.27 5.74
CA LYS A 30 4.87 15.71 5.61
C LYS A 30 6.11 16.14 6.37
N THR A 31 6.49 15.40 7.42
CA THR A 31 7.61 15.76 8.30
C THR A 31 8.80 14.82 8.17
N LEU A 32 8.71 13.79 7.31
CA LEU A 32 9.73 12.76 7.13
C LEU A 32 11.12 13.35 6.82
N ASN A 33 11.18 14.33 5.90
CA ASN A 33 12.44 14.95 5.48
C ASN A 33 13.05 15.86 6.55
N ASP A 34 12.25 16.30 7.52
CA ASP A 34 12.68 17.21 8.59
C ASP A 34 13.06 16.45 9.88
N GLN A 35 12.89 15.12 9.93
CA GLN A 35 13.25 14.32 11.10
C GLN A 35 14.77 14.23 11.26
N GLU A 36 15.28 14.57 12.45
CA GLU A 36 16.72 14.52 12.78
C GLU A 36 17.36 13.15 12.50
N ASN A 37 16.63 12.07 12.80
CA ASN A 37 17.09 10.69 12.61
C ASN A 37 16.40 9.97 11.44
N GLY A 38 15.68 10.71 10.60
CA GLY A 38 14.82 10.14 9.56
C GLY A 38 13.65 9.34 10.15
N GLY A 39 13.12 8.40 9.36
CA GLY A 39 12.01 7.56 9.77
C GLY A 39 11.44 6.74 8.63
N VAL A 40 10.27 6.13 8.88
CA VAL A 40 9.50 5.41 7.86
C VAL A 40 8.12 6.03 7.80
N ALA A 41 7.73 6.55 6.64
CA ALA A 41 6.39 7.04 6.38
C ALA A 41 5.66 6.16 5.36
N VAL A 42 4.34 6.10 5.46
CA VAL A 42 3.50 5.29 4.57
C VAL A 42 2.44 6.18 3.91
N VAL A 43 2.43 6.19 2.58
CA VAL A 43 1.37 6.84 1.79
C VAL A 43 0.36 5.77 1.40
N LEU A 44 -0.80 5.75 2.07
CA LEU A 44 -1.91 4.85 1.77
C LEU A 44 -2.88 5.47 0.75
N GLY A 45 -3.66 4.63 0.07
CA GLY A 45 -4.70 5.09 -0.86
C GLY A 45 -4.17 5.80 -2.12
N ARG A 46 -2.92 5.51 -2.50
CA ARG A 46 -2.28 6.00 -3.72
C ARG A 46 -1.65 4.85 -4.47
N LYS A 47 -1.71 4.91 -5.79
CA LYS A 47 -1.06 3.95 -6.68
C LYS A 47 0.06 4.63 -7.46
N VAL A 48 1.24 4.01 -7.49
CA VAL A 48 2.29 4.38 -8.46
C VAL A 48 1.83 3.90 -9.84
N VAL A 49 1.66 4.82 -10.78
CA VAL A 49 1.16 4.56 -12.14
C VAL A 49 2.23 4.63 -13.21
N ASP A 50 3.36 5.31 -12.93
CA ASP A 50 4.50 5.40 -13.83
C ASP A 50 5.82 5.50 -13.05
N LEU A 51 6.92 5.05 -13.66
CA LEU A 51 8.26 5.05 -13.07
C LEU A 51 9.29 5.49 -14.13
N ASP A 52 9.70 6.76 -14.07
CA ASP A 52 10.77 7.31 -14.90
C ASP A 52 12.13 6.98 -14.29
N LEU A 53 12.75 5.89 -14.75
CA LEU A 53 14.05 5.43 -14.28
C LEU A 53 15.22 6.33 -14.69
N LYS A 54 15.06 7.16 -15.72
CA LYS A 54 16.14 8.09 -16.15
C LYS A 54 16.20 9.29 -15.23
N LYS A 55 15.04 9.76 -14.77
CA LYS A 55 14.93 10.87 -13.82
C LYS A 55 14.88 10.41 -12.36
N SER A 56 14.74 9.10 -12.14
CA SER A 56 14.49 8.48 -10.83
C SER A 56 13.26 9.08 -10.13
N ILE A 57 12.13 9.11 -10.84
CA ILE A 57 10.85 9.66 -10.37
C ILE A 57 9.75 8.61 -10.49
N ALA A 58 8.98 8.41 -9.43
CA ALA A 58 7.74 7.65 -9.42
C ALA A 58 6.56 8.62 -9.48
N LYS A 59 5.62 8.40 -10.41
CA LYS A 59 4.39 9.20 -10.52
C LYS A 59 3.21 8.44 -9.92
N LEU A 60 2.45 9.12 -9.08
CA LEU A 60 1.24 8.60 -8.45
C LEU A 60 -0.02 8.91 -9.28
N ASP A 61 -1.10 8.20 -9.00
CA ASP A 61 -2.43 8.33 -9.63
C ASP A 61 -3.08 9.71 -9.48
N ASN A 62 -2.60 10.53 -8.55
CA ASN A 62 -3.01 11.91 -8.35
C ASN A 62 -2.00 12.93 -8.90
N ASP A 63 -1.17 12.51 -9.86
CA ASP A 63 -0.11 13.30 -10.51
C ASP A 63 1.03 13.76 -9.58
N TRP A 64 1.09 13.29 -8.33
CA TRP A 64 2.24 13.56 -7.48
C TRP A 64 3.48 12.83 -7.99
N GLU A 65 4.63 13.49 -7.86
CA GLU A 65 5.93 12.93 -8.22
C GLU A 65 6.77 12.72 -6.96
N VAL A 66 7.38 11.53 -6.85
CA VAL A 66 8.29 11.17 -5.77
C VAL A 66 9.64 10.81 -6.38
N SER A 67 10.64 11.65 -6.16
CA SER A 67 12.02 11.34 -6.54
C SER A 67 12.62 10.31 -5.58
N PHE A 68 13.54 9.48 -6.09
CA PHE A 68 14.22 8.48 -5.28
C PHE A 68 15.68 8.31 -5.70
N GLU A 69 16.54 7.93 -4.75
CA GLU A 69 17.90 7.48 -5.06
C GLU A 69 17.95 5.97 -5.33
N LYS A 70 17.17 5.21 -4.56
CA LYS A 70 17.02 3.76 -4.66
C LYS A 70 15.55 3.41 -4.56
N CYS A 71 15.10 2.44 -5.36
CA CYS A 71 13.71 2.01 -5.38
C CYS A 71 13.63 0.49 -5.22
N LEU A 72 12.75 0.03 -4.31
CA LEU A 72 12.36 -1.37 -4.16
C LEU A 72 10.95 -1.55 -4.71
N ILE A 73 10.78 -2.41 -5.71
CA ILE A 73 9.46 -2.77 -6.24
C ILE A 73 8.94 -4.00 -5.47
N ALA A 74 7.89 -3.78 -4.66
CA ALA A 74 7.26 -4.80 -3.83
C ALA A 74 5.72 -4.80 -3.99
N THR A 75 5.22 -4.73 -5.22
CA THR A 75 3.80 -4.57 -5.57
C THR A 75 2.96 -5.85 -5.41
N GLY A 76 3.56 -6.95 -4.96
CA GLY A 76 2.87 -8.23 -4.80
C GLY A 76 2.42 -8.82 -6.14
N GLY A 77 1.19 -9.34 -6.18
CA GLY A 77 0.60 -9.92 -7.38
C GLY A 77 -0.91 -9.80 -7.38
N GLN A 78 -1.52 -10.01 -8.54
CA GLN A 78 -2.97 -9.96 -8.72
C GLN A 78 -3.54 -11.38 -8.87
N PRO A 79 -4.62 -11.75 -8.15
CA PRO A 79 -5.30 -13.02 -8.36
C PRO A 79 -5.78 -13.18 -9.80
N LYS A 80 -5.64 -14.38 -10.37
CA LYS A 80 -6.14 -14.67 -11.72
C LYS A 80 -7.66 -14.82 -11.71
N THR A 81 -8.34 -14.06 -12.57
CA THR A 81 -9.78 -14.24 -12.82
C THR A 81 -10.00 -15.43 -13.74
N LEU A 82 -10.83 -16.39 -13.32
CA LEU A 82 -11.23 -17.54 -14.17
C LEU A 82 -11.96 -17.04 -15.42
N LYS A 83 -11.74 -17.70 -16.56
CA LYS A 83 -12.31 -17.30 -17.87
C LYS A 83 -13.83 -17.10 -17.84
N ILE A 84 -14.56 -17.99 -17.16
CA ILE A 84 -16.03 -17.88 -17.02
C ILE A 84 -16.49 -16.56 -16.38
N PHE A 85 -15.63 -15.92 -15.57
CA PHE A 85 -15.92 -14.63 -14.94
C PHE A 85 -15.34 -13.44 -15.71
N GLN A 86 -14.54 -13.65 -16.76
CA GLN A 86 -13.99 -12.56 -17.57
C GLN A 86 -15.11 -11.93 -18.41
N ASP A 87 -15.97 -12.76 -19.02
CA ASP A 87 -17.04 -12.30 -19.92
C ASP A 87 -18.21 -11.64 -19.16
N VAL A 88 -18.53 -12.12 -17.96
CA VAL A 88 -19.56 -11.52 -17.09
C VAL A 88 -19.17 -10.09 -16.68
N SER A 89 -17.88 -9.81 -16.55
CA SER A 89 -17.39 -8.50 -16.10
C SER A 89 -17.63 -7.38 -17.12
N ASN A 90 -17.84 -7.68 -18.40
CA ASN A 90 -18.09 -6.66 -19.42
C ASN A 90 -19.56 -6.21 -19.46
N HIS A 91 -20.51 -7.09 -19.10
CA HIS A 91 -21.93 -6.77 -19.09
C HIS A 91 -22.39 -6.01 -17.84
N LEU A 92 -21.62 -6.08 -16.74
CA LEU A 92 -21.93 -5.41 -15.47
C LEU A 92 -21.18 -4.08 -15.27
N LYS A 93 -20.23 -3.74 -16.15
CA LYS A 93 -19.48 -2.47 -16.10
C LYS A 93 -20.12 -1.33 -16.90
N SER A 94 -21.25 -1.60 -17.57
CA SER A 94 -21.97 -0.63 -18.41
C SER A 94 -23.24 -0.09 -17.76
N GLU A 95 -23.48 -0.35 -16.47
CA GLU A 95 -24.53 0.29 -15.66
C GLU A 95 -23.93 1.21 -14.61
#